data_AF-A0A951DC09-F1
#
_entry.id   AF-A0A951DC09-F1
#
_cell.length_a   1.000
_cell.length_b   1.000
_cell.length_c   1.000
_cell.angle_alpha   90.00
_cell.angle_beta   90.00
_cell.angle_gamma   90.00
#
_symmetry.space_group_name_H-M   'P 1'
#
loop_
_entity.id
_entity.type
_entity.pdbx_description
1 polymer ?
#
loop_
_entity_poly.entity_id
_entity_poly.type
_entity_poly.pdbx_seq_one_letter_code
_entity_poly.pdbx_strand_id
1 'polypeptide(L)'
;RGRLDEYSLSVYEKAVFYHFVHALGILLVALLARNSVITSSGQSRVAWLLLIGIIVFSGSLYTLAISGVRALGAITPVGGLAFILGWLWLAYEAIRSQPR
;
A
#
# COMPACT_ATOMS: atom_id res chain seq x y z
N ARG A 1 19.00 19.30 17.32
CA ARG A 1 18.40 17.97 17.58
C ARG A 1 17.22 17.83 16.62
N GLY A 2 17.17 16.79 15.77
CA GLY A 2 16.10 16.65 14.75
C GLY A 2 16.47 15.90 13.46
N ARG A 3 17.73 15.47 13.28
CA ARG A 3 18.10 14.57 12.17
C ARG A 3 17.95 13.13 12.63
N LEU A 4 17.19 12.35 11.86
CA LEU A 4 17.26 10.89 11.91
C LEU A 4 18.69 10.46 11.61
N ASP A 5 19.16 9.38 12.25
CA ASP A 5 20.39 8.73 11.80
C ASP A 5 20.19 8.12 10.41
N GLU A 6 21.29 7.74 9.76
CA GLU A 6 21.26 7.25 8.38
C GLU A 6 20.35 6.03 8.21
N TYR A 7 20.34 5.13 9.20
CA TYR A 7 19.45 3.98 9.22
C TYR A 7 17.97 4.40 9.27
N SER A 8 17.60 5.24 10.23
CA SER A 8 16.22 5.67 10.45
C SER A 8 15.69 6.51 9.29
N LEU A 9 16.56 7.33 8.68
CA LEU A 9 16.23 8.05 7.46
C LEU A 9 15.93 7.08 6.31
N SER A 10 16.76 6.06 6.10
CA SER A 10 16.51 5.04 5.08
C SER A 10 15.20 4.26 5.30
N VAL A 11 14.83 4.02 6.57
CA VAL A 11 13.55 3.39 6.94
C VAL A 11 12.39 4.33 6.62
N TYR A 12 12.53 5.62 6.95
CA TYR A 12 11.51 6.63 6.67
C TYR A 12 11.29 6.80 5.17
N GLU A 13 12.36 6.87 4.36
CA GLU A 13 12.27 6.96 2.91
C GLU A 13 11.55 5.75 2.30
N LYS A 14 11.79 4.53 2.81
CA LYS A 14 11.01 3.35 2.42
C LYS A 14 9.54 3.50 2.78
N ALA A 15 9.21 3.98 3.98
CA ALA A 15 7.83 4.22 4.39
C ALA A 15 7.10 5.17 3.41
N VAL A 16 7.76 6.29 3.07
CA VAL A 16 7.26 7.29 2.10
C VAL A 16 7.09 6.68 0.71
N PHE A 17 8.11 5.99 0.20
CA PHE A 17 8.06 5.40 -1.14
C PHE A 17 6.90 4.42 -1.28
N TYR A 18 6.76 3.48 -0.33
CA TYR A 18 5.66 2.51 -0.36
C TYR A 18 4.30 3.19 -0.16
N HIS A 19 4.19 4.20 0.71
CA HIS A 19 2.95 4.95 0.86
C HIS A 19 2.56 5.61 -0.46
N PHE A 20 3.48 6.33 -1.10
CA PHE A 20 3.24 7.05 -2.35
C PHE A 20 2.83 6.11 -3.48
N VAL A 21 3.56 5.01 -3.69
CA VAL A 21 3.25 4.03 -4.75
C VAL A 21 1.85 3.44 -4.59
N HIS A 22 1.45 3.06 -3.37
CA HIS A 22 0.15 2.43 -3.16
C HIS A 22 -0.99 3.46 -3.10
N ALA A 23 -0.72 4.71 -2.72
CA ALA A 23 -1.66 5.81 -2.87
C ALA A 23 -1.94 6.10 -4.35
N LEU A 24 -0.91 6.09 -5.20
CA LEU A 24 -1.08 6.13 -6.66
C LEU A 24 -1.85 4.91 -7.17
N GLY A 25 -1.64 3.73 -6.57
CA GLY A 25 -2.44 2.53 -6.84
C GLY A 25 -3.93 2.75 -6.55
N ILE A 26 -4.28 3.37 -5.42
CA ILE A 26 -5.68 3.71 -5.10
C ILE A 26 -6.26 4.71 -6.11
N LEU A 27 -5.48 5.71 -6.52
CA LEU A 27 -5.89 6.64 -7.58
C LEU A 27 -6.15 5.90 -8.90
N LEU A 28 -5.26 4.99 -9.30
CA LEU A 28 -5.42 4.16 -10.49
C LEU A 28 -6.70 3.32 -10.41
N VAL A 29 -6.99 2.71 -9.25
CA VAL A 29 -8.22 1.93 -9.01
C VAL A 29 -9.47 2.78 -9.22
N ALA A 30 -9.47 4.04 -8.75
CA ALA A 30 -10.56 4.97 -8.98
C ALA A 30 -10.73 5.30 -10.48
N LEU A 31 -9.63 5.51 -11.21
CA LEU A 31 -9.66 5.76 -12.65
C LEU A 31 -10.17 4.56 -13.46
N LEU A 32 -9.72 3.34 -13.13
CA LEU A 32 -10.16 2.11 -13.79
C LEU A 32 -11.65 1.85 -13.55
N ALA A 33 -12.14 2.10 -12.34
CA ALA A 33 -13.56 1.99 -12.02
C ALA A 33 -14.42 2.99 -12.81
N ARG A 34 -13.97 4.25 -12.93
CA ARG A 34 -14.67 5.26 -13.75
C ARG A 34 -14.79 4.89 -15.23
N ASN A 35 -13.84 4.12 -15.74
CA ASN A 35 -13.85 3.64 -17.12
C ASN A 35 -14.49 2.25 -17.28
N SER A 36 -15.20 1.75 -16.25
CA SER A 36 -15.84 0.43 -16.24
C SER A 36 -14.90 -0.76 -16.51
N VAL A 37 -13.59 -0.59 -16.27
CA VAL A 37 -12.58 -1.65 -16.44
C VAL A 37 -12.61 -2.65 -15.27
N ILE A 38 -13.13 -2.24 -14.12
CA ILE A 38 -13.29 -3.09 -12.93
C ILE A 38 -14.67 -2.89 -12.33
N THR A 39 -15.19 -3.90 -11.64
CA THR A 39 -16.49 -3.81 -10.96
C THR A 39 -16.43 -2.91 -9.73
N SER A 40 -17.56 -2.34 -9.30
CA SER A 40 -17.63 -1.56 -8.05
C SER A 40 -17.21 -2.38 -6.83
N SER A 41 -17.56 -3.67 -6.81
CA SER A 41 -17.13 -4.60 -5.74
C SER A 41 -15.62 -4.88 -5.78
N GLY A 42 -15.03 -4.93 -6.97
CA GLY A 42 -13.59 -5.07 -7.18
C GLY A 42 -12.83 -3.84 -6.72
N GLN A 43 -13.32 -2.65 -7.11
CA GLN A 43 -12.78 -1.36 -6.69
C GLN A 43 -12.66 -1.26 -5.17
N SER A 44 -13.75 -1.51 -4.42
CA SER A 44 -13.74 -1.40 -2.96
C SER A 44 -12.75 -2.37 -2.33
N ARG A 45 -12.68 -3.62 -2.79
CA ARG A 45 -11.76 -4.63 -2.26
C ARG A 45 -10.30 -4.24 -2.46
N VAL A 46 -9.94 -3.83 -3.67
CA VAL A 46 -8.57 -3.40 -3.98
C VAL A 46 -8.19 -2.16 -3.16
N ALA A 47 -9.07 -1.15 -3.13
CA ALA A 47 -8.83 0.08 -2.39
C ALA A 47 -8.60 -0.18 -0.89
N TRP A 48 -9.39 -1.06 -0.26
CA TRP A 48 -9.20 -1.43 1.14
C TRP A 48 -7.90 -2.21 1.38
N LEU A 49 -7.55 -3.15 0.51
CA LEU A 49 -6.29 -3.90 0.62
C LEU A 49 -5.07 -2.97 0.55
N LEU A 50 -5.07 -2.02 -0.39
CA LEU A 50 -4.02 -1.03 -0.53
C LEU A 50 -3.99 -0.06 0.67
N LEU A 51 -5.15 0.42 1.13
CA LEU A 51 -5.23 1.35 2.27
C LEU A 51 -4.77 0.70 3.58
N ILE A 52 -5.25 -0.51 3.88
CA ILE A 52 -4.82 -1.26 5.06
C ILE A 52 -3.32 -1.55 4.95
N GLY A 53 -2.84 -1.92 3.76
CA GLY A 53 -1.41 -2.06 3.49
C GLY A 53 -0.61 -0.80 3.82
N ILE A 54 -1.07 0.39 3.40
CA ILE A 54 -0.41 1.68 3.72
C ILE A 54 -0.34 1.89 5.24
N ILE A 55 -1.47 1.71 5.94
CA ILE A 55 -1.54 1.93 7.38
C ILE A 55 -0.61 0.97 8.12
N VAL A 56 -0.65 -0.32 7.78
CA VAL A 56 0.12 -1.36 8.48
C VAL A 56 1.60 -1.33 8.08
N PHE A 57 1.90 -1.33 6.79
CA PHE A 57 3.28 -1.34 6.27
C PHE A 57 3.96 0.00 6.52
N SER A 58 3.50 1.08 5.86
CA SER A 58 4.16 2.38 5.95
C SER A 58 4.01 3.00 7.33
N GLY A 59 2.86 2.86 7.98
CA GLY A 59 2.68 3.30 9.37
C GLY A 59 3.66 2.65 10.34
N SER A 60 3.91 1.34 10.23
CA SER A 60 4.91 0.65 11.05
C SER A 60 6.33 1.16 10.82
N LEU A 61 6.69 1.49 9.58
CA LEU A 61 8.02 2.02 9.24
C LEU A 61 8.20 3.49 9.65
N TYR A 62 7.16 4.32 9.52
CA TYR A 62 7.19 5.70 10.06
C TYR A 62 7.42 5.69 11.57
N THR A 63 6.65 4.87 12.28
CA THR A 63 6.76 4.74 13.74
C THR A 63 8.11 4.14 14.14
N LEU A 64 8.62 3.13 13.43
CA LEU A 64 9.97 2.59 13.64
C LEU A 64 11.06 3.66 13.44
N ALA A 65 11.01 4.42 12.35
CA ALA A 65 12.02 5.45 12.04
C ALA A 65 12.06 6.57 13.10
N ILE A 66 10.91 6.95 13.65
CA ILE A 66 10.81 8.05 14.61
C ILE A 66 11.09 7.58 16.05
N SER A 67 10.59 6.40 16.43
CA SER A 67 10.65 5.92 17.81
C SER A 67 11.80 4.95 18.10
N GLY A 68 12.38 4.33 17.07
CA GLY A 68 13.40 3.28 17.21
C GLY A 68 12.87 1.92 17.68
N VAL A 69 11.55 1.74 17.86
CA VAL A 69 10.94 0.49 18.37
C VAL A 69 10.99 -0.61 17.31
N ARG A 70 12.05 -1.43 17.34
CA ARG A 70 12.32 -2.49 16.34
C ARG A 70 11.23 -3.55 16.19
N ALA A 71 10.44 -3.79 17.25
CA ALA A 71 9.33 -4.76 17.20
C ALA A 71 8.27 -4.41 16.14
N LEU A 72 8.13 -3.13 15.77
CA LEU A 72 7.21 -2.68 14.73
C LEU A 72 7.57 -3.23 13.34
N GLY A 73 8.85 -3.54 13.10
CA GLY A 73 9.30 -4.17 11.86
C GLY A 73 8.71 -5.56 11.63
N ALA A 74 8.28 -6.26 12.69
CA ALA A 74 7.62 -7.57 12.57
C ALA A 74 6.16 -7.46 12.08
N ILE A 75 5.55 -6.28 12.16
CA ILE A 75 4.18 -6.01 11.67
C ILE A 75 4.19 -5.73 10.16
N THR A 76 5.30 -5.18 9.65
CA THR A 76 5.46 -4.76 8.25
C THR A 76 5.12 -5.85 7.22
N PRO A 77 5.48 -7.14 7.38
CA PRO A 77 5.10 -8.20 6.42
C PRO A 77 3.60 -8.37 6.21
N VAL A 78 2.78 -8.10 7.24
CA VAL A 78 1.31 -8.20 7.14
C VAL A 78 0.77 -7.14 6.17
N GLY A 79 1.29 -5.91 6.26
CA GLY A 79 0.93 -4.86 5.30
C GLY A 79 1.45 -5.15 3.89
N GLY A 80 2.63 -5.76 3.77
CA GLY A 80 3.17 -6.22 2.49
C GLY A 80 2.30 -7.27 1.82
N LEU A 81 1.77 -8.22 2.58
CA LEU A 81 0.81 -9.20 2.08
C LEU A 81 -0.48 -8.53 1.58
N ALA A 82 -1.00 -7.53 2.31
CA ALA A 82 -2.16 -6.76 1.88
C ALA A 82 -1.92 -6.05 0.53
N PHE A 83 -0.72 -5.48 0.33
CA PHE A 83 -0.34 -4.91 -0.97
C PHE A 83 -0.32 -5.94 -2.10
N ILE A 84 0.32 -7.09 -1.88
CA ILE A 84 0.39 -8.17 -2.89
C ILE A 84 -1.02 -8.61 -3.28
N LEU A 85 -1.88 -8.87 -2.29
CA LEU A 85 -3.26 -9.27 -2.53
C LEU A 85 -4.05 -8.17 -3.26
N GLY A 86 -3.83 -6.89 -2.92
CA GLY A 86 -4.46 -5.75 -3.58
C GLY A 86 -4.12 -5.70 -5.07
N TRP A 87 -2.84 -5.79 -5.42
CA TRP A 87 -2.39 -5.76 -6.83
C TRP A 87 -2.84 -7.00 -7.62
N LEU A 88 -2.76 -8.19 -7.02
CA LEU A 88 -3.24 -9.42 -7.66
C LEU A 88 -4.75 -9.37 -7.91
N TRP A 89 -5.53 -8.84 -6.96
CA TRP A 89 -6.97 -8.68 -7.14
C TRP A 89 -7.30 -7.64 -8.22
N LEU A 90 -6.54 -6.55 -8.29
CA LEU A 90 -6.71 -5.55 -9.35
C LEU A 90 -6.48 -6.14 -10.73
N ALA A 91 -5.38 -6.90 -10.89
CA ALA A 91 -5.09 -7.58 -12.15
C ALA A 91 -6.17 -8.59 -12.51
N TYR A 92 -6.65 -9.37 -11.54
CA TYR A 92 -7.75 -10.32 -11.73
C TYR A 92 -9.04 -9.64 -12.22
N GLU A 93 -9.48 -8.55 -11.57
CA GLU A 93 -10.68 -7.82 -11.96
C GLU A 93 -10.54 -7.20 -13.35
N ALA A 94 -9.38 -6.63 -13.67
CA ALA A 94 -9.11 -6.01 -14.97
C ALA A 94 -9.13 -7.02 -16.12
N ILE A 95 -8.63 -8.24 -15.91
CA ILE A 95 -8.65 -9.32 -16.92
C ILE A 95 -10.06 -9.90 -17.05
N ARG A 96 -10.75 -10.12 -15.93
CA ARG A 96 -12.08 -10.73 -15.91
C ARG A 96 -13.16 -9.83 -16.53
N SER A 97 -13.04 -8.52 -16.37
CA SER A 97 -14.07 -7.56 -16.76
C SER A 97 -13.98 -7.10 -18.22
N GLN A 98 -12.99 -7.57 -18.99
CA GLN A 98 -12.93 -7.25 -20.41
C GLN A 98 -14.09 -7.94 -21.16
N PRO A 99 -14.84 -7.22 -21.99
CA PRO A 99 -15.81 -7.83 -22.89
C PRO A 99 -15.05 -8.77 -23.83
N ARG A 100 -15.48 -10.03 -23.91
CA ARG A 100 -15.00 -10.98 -24.93
C ARG A 100 -15.42 -10.54 -26.33
#